data_AF-A0A933VNA8-F1
#
_entry.id   AF-A0A933VNA8-F1
#
_cell.length_a   1.000
_cell.length_b   1.000
_cell.length_c   1.000
_cell.angle_alpha   90.00
_cell.angle_beta   90.00
_cell.angle_gamma   90.00
#
_symmetry.space_group_name_H-M   'P 1'
#
loop_
_entity.id
_entity.type
_entity.pdbx_description
1 polymer ?
#
loop_
_entity_poly.entity_id
_entity_poly.type
_entity_poly.pdbx_seq_one_letter_code
_entity_poly.pdbx_strand_id
1 'polypeptide(L)'
;MSHETRPYRKRRRAEAEEATRRRITESAVALHGTRGPSRTSMSAVAEHAGVQRSTLYRHFPDEGALLDACTAHWAAANPLPDLETWAAVAEPDARLRTALTEMYAFYGRNEQMLGNLLRDEPAMPLVQQHFRPFREYLQAARDVLLAGRRMRGEARERTAAAIGHALSFPTWRSLVREQGLDQAQAVALLCRLVAAAGGRD
;
A
#
# COMPACT_ATOMS: atom_id res chain seq x y z
N MET A 1 -2.69 41.17 34.83
CA MET A 1 -2.66 40.99 33.36
C MET A 1 -1.34 40.33 32.96
N SER A 2 -1.20 39.00 32.99
CA SER A 2 0.06 38.32 32.54
C SER A 2 -0.05 36.81 32.24
N HIS A 3 -1.23 36.18 32.38
CA HIS A 3 -1.34 34.72 32.23
C HIS A 3 -1.76 34.23 30.84
N GLU A 4 -2.18 35.11 29.92
CA GLU A 4 -2.74 34.72 28.61
C GLU A 4 -1.70 34.62 27.48
N THR A 5 -0.57 35.33 27.62
CA THR A 5 0.48 35.44 26.59
C THR A 5 1.40 34.22 26.50
N ARG A 6 1.64 33.52 27.61
CA ARG A 6 2.53 32.33 27.69
C ARG A 6 1.86 31.06 27.15
N PRO A 7 0.59 30.74 27.48
CA PRO A 7 -0.11 29.59 26.90
C PRO A 7 -0.28 29.72 25.38
N TYR A 8 -0.67 30.90 24.89
CA TYR A 8 -0.86 31.16 23.46
C TYR A 8 0.43 30.98 22.63
N ARG A 9 1.58 31.49 23.12
CA ARG A 9 2.89 31.30 22.46
C ARG A 9 3.32 29.84 22.42
N LYS A 10 3.07 29.07 23.50
CA LYS A 10 3.38 27.64 23.54
C LYS A 10 2.56 26.88 22.51
N ARG A 11 1.26 27.19 22.39
CA ARG A 11 0.35 26.59 21.41
C ARG A 11 0.79 26.88 19.96
N ARG A 12 1.07 28.15 19.64
CA ARG A 12 1.55 28.54 18.30
C ARG A 12 2.87 27.88 17.91
N ARG A 13 3.78 27.68 18.87
CA ARG A 13 5.04 26.99 18.63
C ARG A 13 4.81 25.51 18.30
N ALA A 14 3.94 24.84 19.05
CA ALA A 14 3.57 23.44 18.78
C ALA A 14 2.86 23.29 17.42
N GLU A 15 1.94 24.20 17.08
CA GLU A 15 1.26 24.22 15.77
C GLU A 15 2.25 24.38 14.61
N ALA A 16 3.24 25.29 14.75
CA ALA A 16 4.27 25.50 13.74
C ALA A 16 5.23 24.30 13.62
N GLU A 17 5.53 23.65 14.73
CA GLU A 17 6.35 22.44 14.78
C GLU A 17 5.66 21.28 14.06
N GLU A 18 4.37 21.06 14.31
CA GLU A 18 3.56 20.04 13.64
C GLU A 18 3.38 20.34 12.15
N ALA A 19 3.15 21.59 11.78
CA ALA A 19 3.07 22.00 10.38
C ALA A 19 4.40 21.73 9.63
N THR A 20 5.54 21.92 10.29
CA THR A 20 6.85 21.61 9.72
C THR A 20 7.04 20.11 9.57
N ARG A 21 6.69 19.33 10.60
CA ARG A 21 6.73 17.86 10.56
C ARG A 21 5.89 17.33 9.39
N ARG A 22 4.65 17.81 9.25
CA ARG A 22 3.74 17.41 8.15
C ARG A 22 4.31 17.72 6.76
N ARG A 23 4.85 18.93 6.54
CA ARG A 23 5.47 19.31 5.26
C ARG A 23 6.64 18.39 4.87
N ILE A 24 7.46 18.00 5.83
CA ILE A 24 8.56 17.06 5.60
C ILE A 24 8.00 15.67 5.22
N THR A 25 6.99 15.19 5.93
CA THR A 25 6.31 13.92 5.61
C THR A 25 5.71 13.93 4.20
N GLU A 26 4.95 14.96 3.85
CA GLU A 26 4.33 15.13 2.53
C GLU A 26 5.40 15.17 1.42
N SER A 27 6.54 15.83 1.69
CA SER A 27 7.67 15.86 0.76
C SER A 27 8.31 14.49 0.55
N ALA A 28 8.45 13.70 1.62
CA ALA A 28 8.94 12.33 1.51
C ALA A 28 7.97 11.45 0.70
N VAL A 29 6.65 11.56 0.96
CA VAL A 29 5.61 10.85 0.18
C VAL A 29 5.69 11.21 -1.31
N ALA A 30 5.81 12.49 -1.64
CA ALA A 30 5.92 12.95 -3.03
C ALA A 30 7.18 12.40 -3.72
N LEU A 31 8.33 12.44 -3.06
CA LEU A 31 9.59 11.94 -3.62
C LEU A 31 9.60 10.41 -3.74
N HIS A 32 9.07 9.67 -2.77
CA HIS A 32 8.90 8.21 -2.87
C HIS A 32 7.92 7.84 -3.98
N GLY A 33 6.83 8.59 -4.15
CA GLY A 33 5.87 8.38 -5.23
C GLY A 33 6.47 8.61 -6.62
N THR A 34 7.38 9.56 -6.76
CA THR A 34 7.98 9.91 -8.06
C THR A 34 9.25 9.13 -8.39
N ARG A 35 10.15 8.96 -7.41
CA ARG A 35 11.50 8.39 -7.60
C ARG A 35 11.68 7.05 -6.92
N GLY A 36 10.95 6.80 -5.83
CA GLY A 36 11.09 5.65 -4.94
C GLY A 36 12.05 5.90 -3.76
N PRO A 37 11.90 5.14 -2.65
CA PRO A 37 12.77 5.26 -1.48
C PRO A 37 14.26 5.13 -1.78
N SER A 38 14.67 4.19 -2.64
CA SER A 38 16.10 3.93 -2.91
C SER A 38 16.82 5.11 -3.56
N ARG A 39 16.05 6.02 -4.14
CA ARG A 39 16.53 7.19 -4.88
C ARG A 39 16.20 8.51 -4.18
N THR A 40 15.77 8.45 -2.92
CA THR A 40 15.35 9.62 -2.14
C THR A 40 16.21 9.76 -0.90
N SER A 41 17.07 10.78 -0.87
CA SER A 41 17.91 11.06 0.30
C SER A 41 17.23 12.00 1.29
N MET A 42 17.62 11.92 2.56
CA MET A 42 17.22 12.90 3.59
C MET A 42 17.48 14.35 3.16
N SER A 43 18.58 14.60 2.43
CA SER A 43 18.88 15.93 1.90
C SER A 43 17.88 16.37 0.83
N ALA A 44 17.52 15.47 -0.10
CA ALA A 44 16.52 15.76 -1.13
C ALA A 44 15.14 16.04 -0.53
N VAL A 45 14.77 15.33 0.54
CA VAL A 45 13.53 15.58 1.29
C VAL A 45 13.58 16.96 1.96
N ALA A 46 14.69 17.32 2.61
CA ALA A 46 14.82 18.63 3.26
C ALA A 46 14.71 19.77 2.25
N GLU A 47 15.36 19.62 1.10
CA GLU A 47 15.30 20.57 -0.01
C GLU A 47 13.89 20.72 -0.55
N HIS A 48 13.22 19.60 -0.88
CA HIS A 48 11.84 19.61 -1.38
C HIS A 48 10.86 20.21 -0.36
N ALA A 49 11.06 19.93 0.93
CA ALA A 49 10.25 20.49 2.01
C ALA A 49 10.54 21.97 2.27
N GLY A 50 11.61 22.55 1.71
CA GLY A 50 12.04 23.92 1.98
C GLY A 50 12.49 24.13 3.43
N VAL A 51 13.22 23.15 3.98
CA VAL A 51 13.78 23.21 5.35
C VAL A 51 15.27 22.91 5.35
N GLN A 52 15.99 23.40 6.37
CA GLN A 52 17.38 22.99 6.57
C GLN A 52 17.46 21.52 7.00
N ARG A 53 18.54 20.84 6.62
CA ARG A 53 18.80 19.44 7.00
C ARG A 53 18.81 19.22 8.52
N SER A 54 19.33 20.19 9.27
CA SER A 54 19.29 20.21 10.75
C SER A 54 17.86 20.26 11.31
N THR A 55 16.96 20.97 10.62
CA THR A 55 15.54 21.02 10.99
C THR A 55 14.87 19.69 10.69
N LEU A 56 15.15 19.07 9.55
CA LEU A 56 14.65 17.73 9.25
C LEU A 56 15.05 16.72 10.32
N TYR A 57 16.34 16.64 10.67
CA TYR A 57 16.82 15.71 11.69
C TYR A 57 16.27 15.96 13.09
N ARG A 58 15.87 17.20 13.40
CA ARG A 58 15.17 17.50 14.66
C ARG A 58 13.78 16.84 14.72
N HIS A 59 13.11 16.68 13.58
CA HIS A 59 11.78 16.04 13.50
C HIS A 59 11.88 14.54 13.23
N PHE A 60 12.88 14.11 12.48
CA PHE A 60 13.10 12.73 12.03
C PHE A 60 14.57 12.38 12.19
N PRO A 61 14.96 11.77 13.33
CA PRO A 61 16.38 11.55 13.66
C PRO A 61 17.10 10.65 12.66
N ASP A 62 16.36 9.77 11.99
CA ASP A 62 16.86 8.85 10.97
C ASP A 62 15.83 8.62 9.84
N GLU A 63 16.26 7.87 8.83
CA GLU A 63 15.43 7.50 7.67
C GLU A 63 14.25 6.60 8.04
N GLY A 64 14.41 5.74 9.07
CA GLY A 64 13.35 4.87 9.56
C GLY A 64 12.18 5.68 10.11
N ALA A 65 12.46 6.66 10.98
CA ALA A 65 11.45 7.55 11.55
C ALA A 65 10.70 8.37 10.47
N LEU A 66 11.39 8.73 9.38
CA LEU A 66 10.77 9.39 8.23
C LEU A 66 9.90 8.43 7.43
N LEU A 67 10.38 7.20 7.18
CA LEU A 67 9.63 6.16 6.49
C LEU A 67 8.38 5.74 7.25
N ASP A 68 8.43 5.65 8.59
CA ASP A 68 7.27 5.39 9.44
C ASP A 68 6.18 6.44 9.21
N ALA A 69 6.55 7.72 9.30
CA ALA A 69 5.62 8.83 9.11
C ALA A 69 5.09 8.90 7.68
N CYS A 70 5.96 8.68 6.69
CA CYS A 70 5.58 8.61 5.27
C CYS A 70 4.59 7.49 5.02
N THR A 71 4.85 6.30 5.55
CA THR A 71 4.00 5.11 5.40
C THR A 71 2.63 5.34 6.04
N ALA A 72 2.61 5.83 7.29
CA ALA A 72 1.36 6.13 7.99
C ALA A 72 0.54 7.21 7.26
N HIS A 73 1.18 8.29 6.80
CA HIS A 73 0.51 9.36 6.07
C HIS A 73 -0.06 8.87 4.73
N TRP A 74 0.73 8.12 3.96
CA TRP A 74 0.30 7.59 2.68
C TRP A 74 -0.83 6.57 2.83
N ALA A 75 -0.74 5.66 3.81
CA ALA A 75 -1.76 4.64 4.07
C ALA A 75 -3.09 5.26 4.54
N ALA A 76 -3.05 6.33 5.35
CA ALA A 76 -4.25 7.06 5.75
C ALA A 76 -4.98 7.71 4.56
N ALA A 77 -4.22 8.19 3.56
CA ALA A 77 -4.78 8.75 2.32
C ALA A 77 -5.20 7.68 1.30
N ASN A 78 -4.64 6.47 1.40
CA ASN A 78 -4.86 5.36 0.47
C ASN A 78 -5.20 4.09 1.24
N PRO A 79 -6.38 4.04 1.89
CA PRO A 79 -6.77 2.87 2.65
C PRO A 79 -6.88 1.64 1.75
N LEU A 80 -6.41 0.51 2.26
CA LEU A 80 -6.63 -0.78 1.62
C LEU A 80 -8.12 -1.14 1.69
N PRO A 81 -8.63 -1.94 0.72
CA PRO A 81 -9.97 -2.49 0.81
C PRO A 81 -10.19 -3.29 2.10
N ASP A 82 -11.41 -3.25 2.63
CA ASP A 82 -11.75 -3.91 3.89
C ASP A 82 -12.05 -5.41 3.70
N LEU A 83 -11.30 -6.25 4.42
CA LEU A 83 -11.45 -7.70 4.36
C LEU A 83 -12.74 -8.19 5.00
N GLU A 84 -13.28 -7.48 6.00
CA GLU A 84 -14.54 -7.86 6.65
C GLU A 84 -15.72 -7.71 5.69
N THR A 85 -15.73 -6.61 4.93
CA THR A 85 -16.69 -6.40 3.83
C THR A 85 -16.66 -7.54 2.82
N TRP A 86 -15.47 -8.05 2.46
CA TRP A 86 -15.37 -9.21 1.58
C TRP A 86 -15.88 -10.49 2.26
N ALA A 87 -15.50 -10.73 3.51
CA ALA A 87 -15.92 -11.92 4.26
C ALA A 87 -17.46 -12.02 4.38
N ALA A 88 -18.16 -10.89 4.43
CA ALA A 88 -19.61 -10.82 4.47
C ALA A 88 -20.31 -11.27 3.16
N VAL A 89 -19.60 -11.29 2.02
CA VAL A 89 -20.15 -11.78 0.75
C VAL A 89 -20.22 -13.30 0.79
N ALA A 90 -21.42 -13.89 0.82
CA ALA A 90 -21.63 -15.33 1.02
C ALA A 90 -21.04 -16.19 -0.11
N GLU A 91 -21.33 -15.83 -1.36
CA GLU A 91 -20.92 -16.62 -2.54
C GLU A 91 -19.43 -16.43 -2.86
N PRO A 92 -18.59 -17.49 -2.84
CA PRO A 92 -17.13 -17.34 -2.98
C PRO A 92 -16.68 -16.68 -4.29
N ASP A 93 -17.37 -16.94 -5.40
CA ASP A 93 -17.02 -16.35 -6.71
C ASP A 93 -17.46 -14.89 -6.83
N ALA A 94 -18.58 -14.52 -6.21
CA ALA A 94 -18.96 -13.12 -6.09
C ALA A 94 -17.97 -12.37 -5.19
N ARG A 95 -17.57 -12.97 -4.06
CA ARG A 95 -16.55 -12.42 -3.15
C ARG A 95 -15.23 -12.15 -3.87
N LEU A 96 -14.73 -13.13 -4.62
CA LEU A 96 -13.52 -12.99 -5.43
C LEU A 96 -13.63 -11.83 -6.42
N ARG A 97 -14.74 -11.74 -7.15
CA ARG A 97 -14.97 -10.67 -8.12
C ARG A 97 -14.95 -9.29 -7.46
N THR A 98 -15.64 -9.13 -6.33
CA THR A 98 -15.66 -7.88 -5.56
C THR A 98 -14.25 -7.50 -5.12
N ALA A 99 -13.52 -8.44 -4.50
CA ALA A 99 -12.18 -8.18 -4.01
C ALA A 99 -11.19 -7.80 -5.13
N LEU A 100 -11.20 -8.53 -6.25
CA LEU A 100 -10.32 -8.18 -7.38
C LEU A 100 -10.68 -6.82 -7.98
N THR A 101 -11.97 -6.47 -8.05
CA THR A 101 -12.41 -5.15 -8.55
C THR A 101 -11.86 -4.03 -7.67
N GLU A 102 -11.99 -4.16 -6.35
CA GLU A 102 -11.53 -3.15 -5.40
C GLU A 102 -10.00 -3.06 -5.34
N MET A 103 -9.30 -4.21 -5.33
CA MET A 103 -7.85 -4.26 -5.37
C MET A 103 -7.30 -3.64 -6.65
N TYR A 104 -7.93 -3.88 -7.80
CA TYR A 104 -7.44 -3.36 -9.08
C TYR A 104 -7.71 -1.86 -9.21
N ALA A 105 -8.81 -1.37 -8.63
CA ALA A 105 -9.04 0.07 -8.46
C ALA A 105 -8.00 0.71 -7.53
N PHE A 106 -7.66 0.05 -6.40
CA PHE A 106 -6.59 0.50 -5.51
C PHE A 106 -5.24 0.56 -6.22
N TYR A 107 -4.88 -0.46 -7.00
CA TYR A 107 -3.66 -0.48 -7.80
C TYR A 107 -3.62 0.60 -8.87
N GLY A 108 -4.72 0.82 -9.59
CA GLY A 108 -4.80 1.87 -10.60
C GLY A 108 -4.54 3.27 -10.05
N ARG A 109 -5.04 3.57 -8.84
CA ARG A 109 -4.79 4.86 -8.17
C ARG A 109 -3.37 5.00 -7.61
N ASN A 110 -2.74 3.89 -7.26
CA ASN A 110 -1.48 3.86 -6.50
C ASN A 110 -0.29 3.27 -7.27
N GLU A 111 -0.44 3.10 -8.58
CA GLU A 111 0.47 2.35 -9.45
C GLU A 111 1.92 2.80 -9.31
N GLN A 112 2.16 4.11 -9.35
CA GLN A 112 3.52 4.65 -9.34
C GLN A 112 4.23 4.39 -8.01
N MET A 113 3.51 4.61 -6.89
CA MET A 113 4.05 4.36 -5.55
C MET A 113 4.34 2.86 -5.37
N LEU A 114 3.37 1.99 -5.67
CA LEU A 114 3.53 0.54 -5.51
C LEU A 114 4.65 -0.01 -6.43
N GLY A 115 4.75 0.50 -7.66
CA GLY A 115 5.82 0.14 -8.59
C GLY A 115 7.20 0.53 -8.06
N ASN A 116 7.34 1.72 -7.47
CA ASN A 116 8.58 2.15 -6.85
C ASN A 116 8.94 1.33 -5.60
N LEU A 117 7.95 1.07 -4.73
CA LEU A 117 8.15 0.29 -3.51
C LEU A 117 8.59 -1.14 -3.84
N LEU A 118 7.90 -1.82 -4.76
CA LEU A 118 8.24 -3.20 -5.16
C LEU A 118 9.59 -3.29 -5.88
N ARG A 119 9.99 -2.24 -6.62
CA ARG A 119 11.32 -2.17 -7.22
C ARG A 119 12.42 -2.07 -6.15
N ASP A 120 12.19 -1.24 -5.13
CA ASP A 120 13.21 -0.91 -4.13
C ASP A 120 13.27 -1.94 -3.00
N GLU A 121 12.17 -2.64 -2.73
CA GLU A 121 12.01 -3.59 -1.64
C GLU A 121 13.16 -4.64 -1.56
N PRO A 122 13.57 -5.35 -2.62
CA PRO A 122 14.58 -6.40 -2.50
C PRO A 122 15.95 -5.89 -2.04
N ALA A 123 16.26 -4.61 -2.28
CA ALA A 123 17.56 -4.00 -1.98
C ALA A 123 17.55 -3.15 -0.70
N MET A 124 16.38 -2.85 -0.12
CA MET A 124 16.24 -1.96 1.03
C MET A 124 15.54 -2.65 2.22
N PRO A 125 16.28 -3.06 3.27
CA PRO A 125 15.70 -3.68 4.46
C PRO A 125 14.61 -2.85 5.14
N LEU A 126 14.78 -1.52 5.16
CA LEU A 126 13.77 -0.61 5.72
C LEU A 126 12.45 -0.69 4.92
N VAL A 127 12.50 -0.70 3.59
CA VAL A 127 11.30 -0.85 2.76
C VAL A 127 10.65 -2.21 2.98
N GLN A 128 11.44 -3.29 3.06
CA GLN A 128 10.92 -4.64 3.38
C GLN A 128 10.14 -4.65 4.70
N GLN A 129 10.70 -4.04 5.76
CA GLN A 129 10.06 -3.97 7.06
C GLN A 129 8.71 -3.23 7.00
N HIS A 130 8.67 -2.10 6.30
CA HIS A 130 7.45 -1.28 6.19
C HIS A 130 6.42 -1.88 5.22
N PHE A 131 6.84 -2.70 4.26
CA PHE A 131 5.95 -3.38 3.32
C PHE A 131 5.39 -4.71 3.87
N ARG A 132 5.96 -5.22 4.97
CA ARG A 132 5.48 -6.45 5.64
C ARG A 132 3.97 -6.43 5.95
N PRO A 133 3.38 -5.38 6.54
CA PRO A 133 1.94 -5.34 6.79
C PRO A 133 1.08 -5.48 5.52
N PHE A 134 1.56 -4.95 4.39
CA PHE A 134 0.86 -5.12 3.11
C PHE A 134 0.93 -6.57 2.60
N ARG A 135 2.07 -7.25 2.78
CA ARG A 135 2.20 -8.69 2.48
C ARG A 135 1.29 -9.54 3.38
N GLU A 136 1.24 -9.22 4.68
CA GLU A 136 0.35 -9.87 5.65
C GLU A 136 -1.13 -9.65 5.28
N TYR A 137 -1.49 -8.44 4.84
CA TYR A 137 -2.81 -8.14 4.30
C TYR A 137 -3.15 -8.99 3.08
N LEU A 138 -2.26 -9.11 2.09
CA LEU A 138 -2.49 -9.95 0.90
C LEU A 138 -2.64 -11.43 1.26
N GLN A 139 -1.89 -11.89 2.26
CA GLN A 139 -2.01 -13.24 2.79
C GLN A 139 -3.39 -13.47 3.44
N ALA A 140 -3.84 -12.55 4.29
CA ALA A 140 -5.16 -12.60 4.90
C ALA A 140 -6.30 -12.51 3.86
N ALA A 141 -6.14 -11.64 2.85
CA ALA A 141 -7.05 -11.53 1.71
C ALA A 141 -7.20 -12.88 0.98
N ARG A 142 -6.09 -13.55 0.70
CA ARG A 142 -6.11 -14.89 0.08
C ARG A 142 -6.93 -15.87 0.90
N ASP A 143 -6.74 -15.87 2.22
CA ASP A 143 -7.42 -16.80 3.11
C ASP A 143 -8.94 -16.52 3.18
N VAL A 144 -9.35 -15.24 3.20
CA VAL A 144 -10.76 -14.80 3.09
C VAL A 144 -11.39 -15.24 1.77
N LEU A 145 -10.65 -15.15 0.66
CA LEU A 145 -11.15 -15.52 -0.67
C LEU A 145 -11.18 -17.04 -0.92
N LEU A 146 -10.40 -17.80 -0.16
CA LEU A 146 -10.42 -19.25 -0.18
C LEU A 146 -11.54 -19.83 0.70
N ALA A 147 -11.96 -19.10 1.74
CA ALA A 147 -12.99 -19.55 2.68
C ALA A 147 -14.33 -19.86 1.99
N GLY A 148 -14.95 -20.98 2.36
CA GLY A 148 -16.25 -21.43 1.83
C GLY A 148 -16.16 -22.24 0.52
N ARG A 149 -14.98 -22.34 -0.11
CA ARG A 149 -14.79 -23.16 -1.32
C ARG A 149 -14.64 -24.65 -0.95
N ARG A 150 -15.48 -25.51 -1.52
CA ARG A 150 -15.48 -26.97 -1.26
C ARG A 150 -14.42 -27.70 -2.10
N MET A 151 -13.19 -27.70 -1.61
CA MET A 151 -12.01 -28.32 -2.26
C MET A 151 -11.02 -28.85 -1.23
N ARG A 152 -10.23 -29.87 -1.60
CA ARG A 152 -9.24 -30.52 -0.73
C ARG A 152 -8.00 -30.91 -1.54
N GLY A 153 -6.89 -31.18 -0.83
CA GLY A 153 -5.61 -31.59 -1.43
C GLY A 153 -5.12 -30.61 -2.49
N GLU A 154 -4.56 -31.14 -3.57
CA GLU A 154 -3.97 -30.37 -4.67
C GLU A 154 -4.91 -29.32 -5.27
N ALA A 155 -6.21 -29.60 -5.40
CA ALA A 155 -7.17 -28.63 -5.94
C ALA A 155 -7.29 -27.38 -5.05
N ARG A 156 -7.19 -27.54 -3.73
CA ARG A 156 -7.16 -26.41 -2.79
C ARG A 156 -5.87 -25.63 -2.91
N GLU A 157 -4.74 -26.31 -3.06
CA GLU A 157 -3.42 -25.70 -3.21
C GLU A 157 -3.33 -24.87 -4.49
N ARG A 158 -3.76 -25.44 -5.64
CA ARG A 158 -3.84 -24.74 -6.91
C ARG A 158 -4.75 -23.52 -6.85
N THR A 159 -5.92 -23.66 -6.24
CA THR A 159 -6.85 -22.53 -6.08
C THR A 159 -6.26 -21.42 -5.20
N ALA A 160 -5.62 -21.77 -4.08
CA ALA A 160 -4.95 -20.80 -3.22
C ALA A 160 -3.82 -20.05 -3.96
N ALA A 161 -3.02 -20.78 -4.75
CA ALA A 161 -1.99 -20.19 -5.59
C ALA A 161 -2.57 -19.26 -6.66
N ALA A 162 -3.65 -19.67 -7.33
CA ALA A 162 -4.35 -18.86 -8.32
C ALA A 162 -4.93 -17.57 -7.72
N ILE A 163 -5.52 -17.64 -6.52
CA ILE A 163 -6.01 -16.45 -5.79
C ILE A 163 -4.85 -15.53 -5.43
N GLY A 164 -3.75 -16.08 -4.89
CA GLY A 164 -2.55 -15.29 -4.57
C GLY A 164 -1.97 -14.59 -5.79
N HIS A 165 -1.93 -15.28 -6.93
CA HIS A 165 -1.53 -14.69 -8.21
C HIS A 165 -2.49 -13.60 -8.68
N ALA A 166 -3.81 -13.83 -8.58
CA ALA A 166 -4.82 -12.86 -8.99
C ALA A 166 -4.78 -11.57 -8.17
N LEU A 167 -4.49 -11.69 -6.87
CA LEU A 167 -4.33 -10.57 -5.95
C LEU A 167 -3.04 -9.78 -6.16
N SER A 168 -2.06 -10.27 -6.93
CA SER A 168 -0.74 -9.64 -6.99
C SER A 168 -0.72 -8.37 -7.87
N PHE A 169 -0.02 -7.33 -7.40
CA PHE A 169 0.20 -6.12 -8.19
C PHE A 169 0.93 -6.39 -9.52
N PRO A 170 2.00 -7.21 -9.58
CA PRO A 170 2.63 -7.55 -10.86
C PRO A 170 1.67 -8.20 -11.86
N THR A 171 0.75 -9.06 -11.40
CA THR A 171 -0.28 -9.66 -12.25
C THR A 171 -1.20 -8.60 -12.83
N TRP A 172 -1.74 -7.72 -11.99
CA TRP A 172 -2.57 -6.60 -12.45
C TRP A 172 -1.84 -5.73 -13.46
N ARG A 173 -0.59 -5.34 -13.15
CA ARG A 173 0.21 -4.47 -14.02
C ARG A 173 0.45 -5.13 -15.37
N SER A 174 0.81 -6.41 -15.38
CA SER A 174 1.03 -7.13 -16.63
C SER A 174 -0.25 -7.18 -17.47
N LEU A 175 -1.38 -7.61 -16.90
CA LEU A 175 -2.65 -7.70 -17.63
C LEU A 175 -3.14 -6.35 -18.15
N VAL A 176 -3.10 -5.30 -17.33
CA VAL A 176 -3.72 -4.01 -17.65
C VAL A 176 -2.79 -3.08 -18.43
N ARG A 177 -1.50 -3.02 -18.07
CA ARG A 177 -0.54 -2.08 -18.68
C ARG A 177 0.25 -2.69 -19.81
N GLU A 178 0.63 -3.97 -19.69
CA GLU A 178 1.49 -4.61 -20.68
C GLU A 178 0.68 -5.33 -21.76
N GLN A 179 -0.44 -5.97 -21.38
CA GLN A 179 -1.34 -6.69 -22.30
C GLN A 179 -2.57 -5.87 -22.75
N GLY A 180 -2.79 -4.69 -22.17
CA GLY A 180 -3.83 -3.75 -22.61
C GLY A 180 -5.26 -4.13 -22.26
N LEU A 181 -5.48 -5.03 -21.30
CA LEU A 181 -6.83 -5.29 -20.79
C LEU A 181 -7.35 -4.11 -19.96
N ASP A 182 -8.64 -3.82 -20.06
CA ASP A 182 -9.28 -3.00 -19.04
C ASP A 182 -9.41 -3.77 -17.70
N GLN A 183 -9.74 -3.04 -16.62
CA GLN A 183 -9.85 -3.64 -15.30
C GLN A 183 -10.94 -4.73 -15.23
N ALA A 184 -12.08 -4.54 -15.89
CA ALA A 184 -13.17 -5.51 -15.86
C ALA A 184 -12.81 -6.80 -16.60
N GLN A 185 -12.10 -6.69 -17.72
CA GLN A 185 -11.56 -7.81 -18.48
C GLN A 185 -10.53 -8.59 -17.66
N ALA A 186 -9.61 -7.90 -17.00
CA ALA A 186 -8.59 -8.53 -16.14
C ALA A 186 -9.23 -9.27 -14.95
N VAL A 187 -10.22 -8.66 -14.28
CA VAL A 187 -10.99 -9.31 -13.21
C VAL A 187 -11.71 -10.56 -13.73
N ALA A 188 -12.43 -10.44 -14.85
CA ALA A 188 -13.17 -11.56 -15.43
C ALA A 188 -12.24 -12.72 -15.82
N LEU A 189 -11.08 -12.42 -16.39
CA LEU A 189 -10.07 -13.41 -16.74
C LEU A 189 -9.57 -14.17 -15.51
N LEU A 190 -9.22 -13.46 -14.44
CA LEU A 190 -8.68 -14.08 -13.23
C LEU A 190 -9.73 -14.82 -12.41
N CYS A 191 -10.98 -14.38 -12.43
CA CYS A 191 -12.08 -15.18 -11.89
C CYS A 191 -12.18 -16.55 -12.60
N ARG A 192 -12.03 -16.58 -13.93
CA ARG A 192 -12.03 -17.84 -14.69
C ARG A 192 -10.80 -18.70 -14.38
N LEU A 193 -9.61 -18.09 -14.25
CA LEU A 193 -8.39 -18.79 -13.85
C LEU A 193 -8.57 -19.49 -12.49
N VAL A 194 -9.09 -18.77 -11.49
CA VAL A 194 -9.32 -19.31 -10.15
C VAL A 194 -10.37 -20.42 -10.16
N ALA A 195 -11.45 -20.27 -10.94
CA ALA A 195 -12.47 -21.32 -11.07
C ALA A 195 -11.89 -22.59 -11.70
N ALA A 196 -11.10 -22.46 -12.77
CA ALA A 196 -10.44 -23.58 -13.43
C ALA A 196 -9.43 -24.29 -12.53
N ALA A 197 -8.69 -23.55 -11.69
CA ALA A 197 -7.71 -24.11 -10.76
C ALA A 197 -8.32 -25.10 -9.74
N GLY A 198 -9.61 -24.94 -9.43
CA GLY A 198 -10.37 -25.83 -8.55
C GLY A 198 -10.99 -27.04 -9.24
N GLY A 199 -10.97 -27.07 -10.58
CA GLY A 199 -11.42 -28.20 -11.39
C GLY A 199 -10.51 -29.42 -11.26
N ARG A 200 -11.06 -30.59 -11.60
CA ARG A 200 -10.25 -31.76 -11.98
C ARG A 200 -10.01 -31.66 -13.49
N ASP A 201 -8.78 -31.92 -13.90
CA ASP A 201 -8.44 -32.10 -15.32
C ASP A 201 -9.24 -33.26 -15.94
#